data_AF-A0A3P4B5G5-F1
#
_entry.id   AF-A0A3P4B5G5-F1
#
_cell.length_a   1.000
_cell.length_b   1.000
_cell.length_c   1.000
_cell.angle_alpha   90.00
_cell.angle_beta   90.00
_cell.angle_gamma   90.00
#
_symmetry.space_group_name_H-M   'P 1'
#
loop_
_entity.id
_entity.type
_entity.pdbx_description
1 polymer ?
#
loop_
_entity_poly.entity_id
_entity_poly.type
_entity_poly.pdbx_seq_one_letter_code
_entity_poly.pdbx_strand_id
1 'polypeptide(L)'
;MSAGPQFPVVLDSARCADCGKCLDACPTGVFQRPEPGAKPMAVFAKDCHVCFLCVPDCPSGAITVSWEAPNLRQISVYDVLGLDLDPATFPSTGEP
;
A
#
# COMPACT_ATOMS: atom_id res chain seq x y z
N MET A 1 -4.65 2.44 -21.48
CA MET A 1 -3.23 2.53 -21.08
C MET A 1 -3.16 3.30 -19.77
N SER A 2 -3.61 2.68 -18.68
CA SER A 2 -3.44 3.26 -17.36
C SER A 2 -2.13 2.68 -16.85
N ALA A 3 -1.08 3.50 -16.80
CA ALA A 3 0.10 3.15 -16.03
C ALA A 3 -0.37 2.96 -14.59
N GLY A 4 -0.49 1.71 -14.15
CA GLY A 4 -0.83 1.42 -12.76
C GLY A 4 0.16 2.13 -11.83
N PRO A 5 -0.26 2.46 -10.60
CA PRO A 5 0.63 3.12 -9.66
C PRO A 5 1.88 2.27 -9.43
N GLN A 6 3.06 2.86 -9.55
CA GLN A 6 4.34 2.16 -9.38
C GLN A 6 4.59 1.72 -7.92
N PHE A 7 3.88 2.33 -6.97
CA PHE A 7 3.94 2.00 -5.56
C PHE A 7 2.53 1.76 -5.00
N PRO A 8 2.36 0.79 -4.09
CA PRO A 8 1.06 0.49 -3.48
C PRO A 8 0.53 1.59 -2.58
N VAL A 9 1.38 2.54 -2.19
CA VAL A 9 0.96 3.73 -1.45
C VAL A 9 1.70 4.97 -1.95
N VAL A 10 0.97 6.07 -2.06
CA VAL A 10 1.48 7.38 -2.46
C VAL A 10 0.96 8.41 -1.46
N LEU A 11 1.87 9.29 -1.00
CA LEU A 11 1.55 10.45 -0.17
C LEU A 11 1.77 11.71 -1.00
N ASP A 12 0.70 12.46 -1.25
CA ASP A 12 0.73 13.74 -1.93
C ASP A 12 1.23 14.83 -0.96
N SER A 13 2.45 15.29 -1.17
CA SER A 13 3.10 16.29 -0.32
C SER A 13 2.47 17.69 -0.42
N ALA A 14 1.78 17.99 -1.53
CA ALA A 14 1.08 19.25 -1.74
C ALA A 14 -0.22 19.28 -0.92
N ARG A 15 -0.91 18.14 -0.80
CA ARG A 15 -2.12 18.01 0.01
C ARG A 15 -1.83 17.71 1.48
N CYS A 16 -0.64 17.23 1.81
CA CYS A 16 -0.25 16.89 3.17
C CYS A 16 -0.23 18.10 4.10
N ALA A 17 -1.08 18.03 5.14
CA ALA A 17 -1.18 19.01 6.23
C ALA A 17 -0.19 18.78 7.40
N ASP A 18 0.81 17.91 7.21
CA ASP A 18 1.86 17.62 8.19
C ASP A 18 1.39 17.14 9.59
N CYS A 19 0.21 16.52 9.65
CA CYS A 19 -0.38 16.10 10.93
C CYS A 19 0.30 14.88 11.60
N GLY A 20 1.14 14.14 10.87
CA GLY A 20 1.86 12.97 11.40
C GLY A 20 1.04 11.68 11.61
N LYS A 21 -0.30 11.71 11.55
CA LYS A 21 -1.16 10.53 11.84
C LYS A 21 -0.82 9.27 11.03
N CYS A 22 -0.31 9.42 9.81
CA CYS A 22 0.10 8.28 8.99
C CYS A 22 1.29 7.50 9.57
N LEU A 23 2.12 8.14 10.40
CA LEU A 23 3.22 7.50 11.11
C LEU A 23 2.68 6.52 12.16
N ASP A 24 1.62 6.90 12.87
CA ASP A 24 1.00 6.09 13.93
C ASP A 24 0.05 5.03 13.37
N ALA A 25 -0.70 5.37 12.31
CA ALA A 25 -1.67 4.49 11.67
C ALA A 25 -1.02 3.32 10.90
N CYS A 26 0.25 3.43 10.54
CA CYS A 26 0.94 2.42 9.75
C CYS A 26 1.71 1.43 10.66
N PRO A 27 1.19 0.21 10.89
CA PRO A 27 1.84 -0.75 11.78
C PRO A 27 3.18 -1.25 11.25
N THR A 28 3.44 -1.07 9.95
CA THR A 28 4.66 -1.53 9.27
C THR A 28 5.70 -0.43 9.10
N GLY A 29 5.41 0.80 9.53
CA GLY A 29 6.37 1.91 9.51
C GLY A 29 6.74 2.39 8.11
N VAL A 30 5.80 2.35 7.14
CA VAL A 30 6.05 2.78 5.76
C VAL A 30 6.34 4.28 5.64
N PHE A 31 5.67 5.07 6.48
CA PHE A 31 5.84 6.51 6.52
C PHE A 31 6.97 6.87 7.49
N GLN A 32 7.83 7.81 7.10
CA GLN A 32 8.85 8.39 7.96
C GLN A 32 9.01 9.88 7.69
N ARG A 33 9.60 10.59 8.65
CA ARG A 33 10.07 11.97 8.46
C ARG A 33 11.56 11.89 8.09
N PRO A 34 11.98 12.36 6.90
CA PRO A 34 13.38 12.29 6.49
C PRO A 34 14.28 13.13 7.39
N GLU A 35 13.75 14.23 7.92
CA GLU A 35 14.45 15.14 8.84
C GLU A 35 13.52 15.59 9.97
N PRO A 36 14.06 16.03 11.13
CA PRO A 36 13.26 16.63 12.19
C PRO A 36 12.50 17.86 11.69
N GLY A 37 11.16 17.82 11.78
CA GLY A 37 10.29 18.90 11.30
C GLY A 37 9.94 18.85 9.81
N ALA A 38 10.47 17.89 9.04
CA ALA A 38 10.05 17.67 7.67
C ALA A 38 8.70 16.96 7.58
N LYS A 39 7.95 17.21 6.50
CA LYS A 39 6.68 16.52 6.22
C LYS A 39 6.89 15.00 6.13
N PRO A 40 5.90 14.19 6.57
CA PRO A 40 5.96 12.75 6.42
C PRO A 40 6.01 12.34 4.95
N MET A 41 6.80 11.32 4.64
CA MET A 41 6.97 10.73 3.32
C MET A 41 6.84 9.21 3.38
N ALA A 42 6.33 8.60 2.32
CA ALA A 42 6.27 7.14 2.18
C ALA A 42 7.64 6.60 1.74
N VAL A 43 8.59 6.48 2.67
CA VAL A 43 9.97 6.05 2.39
C VAL A 43 10.01 4.58 1.95
N PHE A 44 9.20 3.74 2.58
CA PHE A 44 9.11 2.31 2.27
C PHE A 44 7.83 1.97 1.51
N ALA A 45 7.47 2.80 0.52
CA ALA A 45 6.20 2.66 -0.20
C ALA A 45 6.00 1.26 -0.79
N LYS A 46 7.07 0.62 -1.28
CA LYS A 46 7.08 -0.77 -1.78
C LYS A 46 6.74 -1.85 -0.74
N ASP A 47 6.88 -1.54 0.55
CA ASP A 47 6.67 -2.48 1.65
C ASP A 47 5.26 -2.33 2.26
N CYS A 48 4.40 -1.51 1.66
CA CYS A 48 3.01 -1.36 2.10
C CYS A 48 2.26 -2.70 2.05
N HIS A 49 1.49 -2.97 3.10
CA HIS A 49 0.60 -4.14 3.19
C HIS A 49 -0.75 -3.93 2.52
N VAL A 50 -0.99 -2.74 1.95
CA VAL A 50 -2.27 -2.40 1.33
C VAL A 50 -3.45 -2.58 2.33
N CYS A 51 -3.21 -2.30 3.62
CA CYS A 51 -4.21 -2.46 4.69
C CYS A 51 -5.19 -1.28 4.80
N PHE A 52 -4.96 -0.20 4.03
CA PHE A 52 -5.77 1.01 3.98
C PHE A 52 -5.93 1.83 5.28
N LEU A 53 -5.33 1.43 6.41
CA LEU A 53 -5.47 2.12 7.70
C LEU A 53 -5.08 3.61 7.68
N CYS A 54 -4.07 3.97 6.89
CA CYS A 54 -3.61 5.35 6.77
C CYS A 54 -4.57 6.28 6.00
N VAL A 55 -5.47 5.73 5.18
CA VAL A 55 -6.41 6.50 4.35
C VAL A 55 -7.46 7.22 5.21
N PRO A 56 -8.26 6.55 6.06
CA PRO A 56 -9.26 7.22 6.90
C PRO A 56 -8.64 8.14 7.96
N ASP A 57 -7.42 7.84 8.43
CA ASP A 57 -6.73 8.67 9.42
C ASP A 57 -6.14 9.95 8.83
N CYS A 58 -6.05 10.07 7.50
CA CYS A 58 -5.52 11.26 6.85
C CYS A 58 -6.62 12.34 6.71
N PRO A 59 -6.63 13.40 7.54
CA PRO A 59 -7.69 14.42 7.50
C PRO A 59 -7.67 15.25 6.21
N SER A 60 -6.53 15.30 5.52
CA SER A 60 -6.36 16.02 4.24
C SER A 60 -6.68 15.15 3.02
N GLY A 61 -6.88 13.84 3.21
CA GLY A 61 -7.05 12.88 2.11
C GLY A 61 -5.84 12.87 1.17
N ALA A 62 -4.63 13.08 1.70
CA ALA A 62 -3.40 13.16 0.92
C ALA A 62 -2.79 11.78 0.59
N ILE A 63 -3.39 10.69 1.08
CA ILE A 63 -2.84 9.33 0.95
C ILE A 63 -3.72 8.53 0.00
N THR A 64 -3.09 7.87 -0.96
CA THR A 64 -3.74 6.94 -1.90
C THR A 64 -3.06 5.58 -1.80
N VAL A 65 -3.86 4.51 -1.72
CA VAL A 65 -3.39 3.13 -1.65
C VAL A 65 -4.02 2.35 -2.81
N SER A 66 -3.27 1.51 -3.50
CA SER A 66 -3.74 0.68 -4.62
C SER A 66 -3.26 -0.76 -4.50
N TRP A 67 -4.16 -1.70 -4.80
CA TRP A 67 -3.90 -3.14 -4.89
C TRP A 67 -3.26 -3.56 -6.21
N GLU A 68 -3.27 -2.69 -7.23
CA GLU A 68 -2.74 -2.99 -8.57
C GLU A 68 -1.23 -2.77 -8.64
N ALA A 69 -0.67 -2.07 -7.66
CA ALA A 69 0.75 -1.79 -7.62
C ALA A 69 1.53 -3.03 -7.16
N PRO A 70 2.63 -3.39 -7.84
CA PRO A 70 3.44 -4.52 -7.44
C PRO A 70 4.06 -4.27 -6.05
N ASN A 71 3.86 -5.20 -5.13
CA ASN A 71 4.60 -5.27 -3.88
C ASN A 71 4.90 -6.72 -3.52
N LEU A 72 6.03 -6.93 -2.85
CA LEU A 72 6.53 -8.27 -2.52
C LEU A 72 5.61 -9.04 -1.56
N ARG A 73 4.68 -8.36 -0.90
CA ARG A 73 3.79 -8.95 0.11
C ARG A 73 2.45 -9.43 -0.45
N GLN A 74 2.11 -9.02 -1.67
CA GLN A 74 0.99 -9.55 -2.43
C GLN A 74 1.40 -10.70 -3.36
N ILE A 75 2.68 -11.06 -3.40
CA ILE A 75 3.17 -12.21 -4.15
C ILE A 75 2.90 -13.47 -3.34
N SER A 76 2.04 -14.34 -3.86
CA SER A 76 1.84 -15.68 -3.32
C SER A 76 3.08 -16.54 -3.58
N VAL A 77 3.32 -17.55 -2.74
CA VAL A 77 4.37 -18.55 -3.02
C VAL A 77 4.17 -19.22 -4.39
N TYR A 78 2.92 -19.30 -4.87
CA TYR A 78 2.59 -19.87 -6.16
C TYR A 78 3.02 -18.96 -7.32
N ASP A 79 2.89 -17.64 -7.17
CA ASP A 79 3.41 -16.66 -8.13
C ASP A 79 4.94 -16.78 -8.25
N VAL A 80 5.63 -16.95 -7.11
CA VAL A 80 7.10 -17.17 -7.08
C VAL A 80 7.48 -18.48 -7.75
N LEU A 81 6.67 -19.52 -7.54
CA LEU A 81 6.87 -20.84 -8.13
C LEU A 81 6.43 -20.91 -9.60
N GLY A 82 5.88 -19.83 -10.17
CA GLY A 82 5.34 -19.81 -11.53
C GLY A 82 4.17 -20.78 -11.72
N LEU A 83 3.45 -21.07 -10.64
CA LEU A 83 2.24 -21.87 -10.68
C LEU A 83 1.08 -20.92 -10.96
N ASP A 84 0.53 -21.00 -12.17
CA ASP A 84 -0.65 -20.24 -12.60
C ASP A 84 -1.86 -20.60 -11.73
N LEU A 85 -1.97 -19.97 -10.55
CA LEU A 85 -3.18 -19.96 -9.76
C LEU A 85 -4.16 -18.98 -10.39
N ASP A 86 -4.67 -19.36 -11.55
CA ASP A 86 -5.81 -18.67 -12.13
C ASP A 86 -7.00 -18.87 -11.17
N PRO A 87 -7.61 -17.81 -10.62
CA PRO A 87 -8.81 -17.95 -9.79
C PRO A 87 -9.97 -18.62 -10.54
N ALA A 88 -9.93 -18.71 -11.88
CA ALA A 88 -10.89 -19.46 -12.70
C ALA A 88 -10.64 -20.97 -12.74
N THR A 89 -9.44 -21.45 -12.39
CA THR A 89 -9.11 -22.90 -12.32
C THR A 89 -9.14 -23.46 -10.90
N PHE A 90 -9.22 -22.60 -9.88
CA PHE A 90 -9.55 -23.02 -8.52
C PHE A 90 -10.99 -23.55 -8.50
N PRO A 91 -11.23 -24.84 -8.21
CA PRO A 91 -12.58 -25.34 -8.08
C PRO A 91 -13.23 -24.66 -6.88
N SER A 92 -14.17 -23.76 -7.13
CA SER A 92 -15.00 -23.13 -6.10
C SER A 92 -15.99 -24.11 -5.46
N THR A 93 -15.81 -25.43 -5.63
CA THR A 93 -16.66 -26.46 -5.02
C THR A 93 -16.21 -26.69 -3.58
N GLY A 94 -16.63 -25.75 -2.73
CA GLY A 94 -16.58 -25.80 -1.28
C GLY A 94 -17.74 -25.03 -0.65
N GLU A 95 -18.91 -25.05 -1.31
CA GLU A 95 -20.21 -24.93 -0.65
C GLU A 95 -20.95 -26.24 -0.95
N PRO A 96 -21.44 -27.02 0.05
CA PRO A 96 -21.25 -27.00 1.50
C PRO A 96 -20.21 -28.01 2.04
#